data_AF-A0A2E2C0D6-F1
#
_entry.id   AF-A0A2E2C0D6-F1
#
_cell.length_a   1.000
_cell.length_b   1.000
_cell.length_c   1.000
_cell.angle_alpha   90.00
_cell.angle_beta   90.00
_cell.angle_gamma   90.00
#
_symmetry.space_group_name_H-M   'P 1'
#
loop_
_entity.id
_entity.type
_entity.pdbx_description
1 polymer ?
#
loop_
_entity_poly.entity_id
_entity_poly.type
_entity_poly.pdbx_seq_one_letter_code
_entity_poly.pdbx_strand_id
1 'polypeptide(L)'
;MRTLSVSRFGFALAMGSALSYIGCALVMMTVSQDVAINFFNSLMHGIDVTTIMRWDMPWWEMIVGVLEIFILGWLFGAIIAVFYNVGVKETKES
;
A
#
# COMPACT_ATOMS: atom_id res chain seq x y z
N MET A 1 -2.58 3.04 28.18
CA MET A 1 -2.49 2.87 26.70
C MET A 1 -1.34 3.70 26.15
N ARG A 2 -0.52 3.13 25.26
CA ARG A 2 0.63 3.82 24.64
C ARG A 2 0.15 4.58 23.40
N THR A 3 0.56 5.83 23.25
CA THR A 3 0.32 6.64 22.05
C THR A 3 1.15 6.11 20.87
N LEU A 4 0.63 6.23 19.65
CA LEU A 4 1.38 5.92 18.43
C LEU A 4 2.23 7.12 18.02
N SER A 5 3.49 6.88 17.70
CA SER A 5 4.36 7.91 17.10
C SER A 5 3.97 8.09 15.64
N VAL A 6 3.44 9.28 15.29
CA VAL A 6 2.93 9.61 13.96
C VAL A 6 3.99 9.38 12.88
N SER A 7 5.20 9.90 13.07
CA SER A 7 6.30 9.76 12.10
C SER A 7 6.74 8.30 11.92
N ARG A 8 6.91 7.55 13.02
CA ARG A 8 7.35 6.14 12.94
C ARG A 8 6.31 5.24 12.33
N PHE A 9 5.04 5.42 12.70
CA PHE A 9 3.96 4.61 12.16
C PHE A 9 3.67 4.94 10.70
N GLY A 10 3.68 6.24 10.34
CA GLY A 10 3.62 6.68 8.94
C GLY A 10 4.74 6.05 8.10
N PHE A 11 5.98 6.13 8.56
CA PHE A 11 7.12 5.53 7.85
C PHE A 11 7.00 4.00 7.71
N ALA A 12 6.55 3.31 8.76
CA ALA A 12 6.35 1.87 8.71
C ALA A 12 5.29 1.47 7.67
N LEU A 13 4.17 2.20 7.62
CA LEU A 13 3.13 1.94 6.63
C LEU A 13 3.60 2.27 5.21
N ALA A 14 4.30 3.40 5.02
CA ALA A 14 4.92 3.79 3.76
C ALA A 14 5.85 2.70 3.21
N MET A 15 6.76 2.19 4.05
CA MET A 15 7.71 1.16 3.68
C MET A 15 7.01 -0.17 3.37
N GLY A 16 6.03 -0.55 4.19
CA GLY A 16 5.23 -1.76 3.95
C GLY A 16 4.51 -1.70 2.61
N SER A 17 3.81 -0.60 2.33
CA SER A 17 3.09 -0.40 1.07
C SER A 17 4.02 -0.37 -0.14
N ALA A 18 5.17 0.31 -0.04
CA ALA A 18 6.17 0.34 -1.11
C ALA A 18 6.73 -1.06 -1.41
N LEU A 19 7.04 -1.86 -0.38
CA LEU A 19 7.48 -3.24 -0.54
C LEU A 19 6.39 -4.12 -1.15
N SER A 20 5.13 -3.94 -0.76
CA SER A 20 4.01 -4.64 -1.40
C SER A 20 3.91 -4.32 -2.89
N TYR A 21 4.04 -3.05 -3.27
CA TYR A 21 4.05 -2.64 -4.68
C TYR A 21 5.20 -3.28 -5.47
N ILE A 22 6.41 -3.27 -4.91
CA ILE A 22 7.57 -3.96 -5.53
C ILE A 22 7.29 -5.46 -5.68
N GLY A 23 6.69 -6.09 -4.66
CA GLY A 23 6.26 -7.48 -4.74
C GLY A 23 5.29 -7.74 -5.89
N CYS A 24 4.31 -6.87 -6.10
CA CYS A 24 3.39 -6.96 -7.22
C CYS A 24 4.12 -6.85 -8.57
N ALA A 25 5.03 -5.88 -8.72
CA ALA A 25 5.84 -5.73 -9.93
C ALA A 25 6.70 -6.97 -10.21
N LEU A 26 7.33 -7.55 -9.18
CA LEU A 26 8.13 -8.77 -9.29
C LEU A 26 7.30 -9.97 -9.75
N VAL A 27 6.06 -10.12 -9.25
CA VAL A 27 5.15 -11.16 -9.75
C VAL A 27 4.92 -10.96 -11.25
N MET A 28 4.53 -9.77 -11.68
CA MET A 28 4.28 -9.50 -13.11
C MET A 28 5.52 -9.73 -14.00
N MET A 29 6.72 -9.53 -13.47
CA MET A 29 7.97 -9.76 -14.22
C MET A 29 8.40 -11.23 -14.29
N THR A 30 7.92 -12.09 -13.39
CA THR A 30 8.42 -13.46 -13.24
C THR A 30 7.44 -14.54 -13.70
N VAL A 31 6.14 -14.25 -13.69
CA VAL A 31 5.10 -15.19 -14.14
C VAL A 31 4.51 -14.79 -15.49
N SER A 32 3.82 -15.72 -16.15
CA SER A 32 3.10 -15.42 -17.39
C SER A 32 1.88 -14.53 -17.13
N GLN A 33 1.45 -13.81 -18.17
CA GLN A 33 0.33 -12.88 -18.10
C GLN A 33 -0.95 -13.50 -17.53
N ASP A 34 -1.35 -14.68 -18.01
CA ASP A 34 -2.56 -15.37 -17.53
C ASP A 34 -2.48 -15.75 -16.05
N VAL A 35 -1.30 -16.15 -15.57
CA VAL A 35 -1.08 -16.52 -14.17
C VAL A 35 -1.19 -15.29 -13.27
N ALA A 36 -0.60 -14.17 -13.67
CA ALA A 36 -0.68 -12.92 -12.91
C ALA A 36 -2.13 -12.36 -12.90
N ILE A 37 -2.84 -12.41 -14.02
CA ILE A 37 -4.27 -12.03 -14.09
C ILE A 37 -5.08 -12.87 -13.10
N ASN A 38 -4.94 -14.18 -13.11
CA ASN A 38 -5.67 -15.06 -12.20
C ASN A 38 -5.30 -14.81 -10.72
N PHE A 39 -4.03 -14.54 -10.44
CA PHE A 39 -3.57 -14.18 -9.10
C PHE A 39 -4.22 -12.89 -8.58
N PHE A 40 -4.18 -11.82 -9.37
CA PHE A 40 -4.77 -10.53 -8.97
C PHE A 40 -6.30 -10.56 -8.93
N ASN A 41 -6.96 -11.29 -9.85
CA ASN A 41 -8.41 -11.52 -9.79
C ASN A 41 -8.82 -12.25 -8.50
N SER A 42 -8.00 -13.22 -8.06
CA SER A 42 -8.20 -13.91 -6.78
C SER A 42 -8.03 -12.97 -5.58
N LEU A 43 -7.02 -12.09 -5.61
CA LEU A 43 -6.79 -11.10 -4.55
C LEU A 43 -7.92 -10.05 -4.47
N MET A 44 -8.37 -9.53 -5.61
CA MET A 44 -9.33 -8.44 -5.67
C MET A 44 -10.78 -8.89 -5.54
N HIS A 45 -11.07 -10.20 -5.67
CA HIS A 45 -12.39 -10.82 -5.50
C HIS A 45 -13.54 -10.03 -6.17
N GLY A 46 -13.87 -10.39 -7.41
CA GLY A 46 -15.03 -9.81 -8.12
C GLY A 46 -14.70 -8.59 -8.99
N ILE A 47 -13.43 -8.23 -9.11
CA ILE A 47 -12.93 -7.24 -10.07
C ILE A 47 -12.05 -7.97 -11.09
N ASP A 48 -12.37 -7.83 -12.38
CA ASP A 48 -11.55 -8.35 -13.47
C ASP A 48 -10.43 -7.35 -13.82
N VAL A 49 -9.20 -7.70 -13.43
CA VAL A 49 -8.03 -6.84 -13.59
C VAL A 49 -7.54 -6.72 -15.04
N THR A 50 -8.04 -7.56 -15.96
CA THR A 50 -7.67 -7.47 -17.39
C THR A 50 -8.03 -6.14 -18.01
N THR A 51 -9.06 -5.48 -17.47
CA THR A 51 -9.57 -4.19 -17.95
C THR A 51 -8.70 -2.99 -17.53
N ILE A 52 -7.85 -3.16 -16.51
CA ILE A 52 -7.05 -2.08 -15.90
C ILE A 52 -5.55 -2.33 -15.93
N MET A 53 -5.09 -3.59 -16.00
CA MET A 53 -3.67 -3.90 -16.03
C MET A 53 -3.03 -3.53 -17.36
N ARG A 54 -1.93 -2.76 -17.29
CA ARG A 54 -1.09 -2.44 -18.43
C ARG A 54 0.23 -3.21 -18.33
N TRP A 55 0.46 -4.12 -19.27
CA TRP A 55 1.65 -4.97 -19.31
C TRP A 55 2.90 -4.24 -19.81
N ASP A 56 2.68 -3.27 -20.70
CA ASP A 56 3.76 -2.48 -21.31
C ASP A 56 4.07 -1.25 -20.43
N MET A 57 4.63 -1.49 -19.25
CA MET A 57 5.03 -0.42 -18.33
C MET A 57 6.55 -0.23 -18.36
N PRO A 58 7.05 0.96 -18.72
CA PRO A 58 8.47 1.24 -18.62
C PRO A 58 8.91 1.31 -17.15
N TRP A 59 10.14 0.89 -16.88
CA TRP A 59 10.70 0.78 -15.53
C TRP A 59 10.70 2.10 -14.72
N TRP A 60 10.67 3.27 -15.37
CA TRP A 60 10.58 4.55 -14.69
C TRP A 60 9.19 4.83 -14.11
N GLU A 61 8.11 4.36 -14.76
CA GLU A 61 6.75 4.48 -14.23
C GLU A 61 6.60 3.63 -12.96
N MET A 62 7.26 2.47 -12.91
CA MET A 62 7.32 1.66 -11.69
C MET A 62 8.00 2.42 -10.54
N ILE A 63 9.10 3.15 -10.80
CA ILE A 63 9.76 3.97 -9.78
C ILE A 63 8.83 5.08 -9.28
N VAL A 64 8.12 5.76 -10.18
CA VAL A 64 7.13 6.77 -9.82
C VAL A 64 6.02 6.15 -8.97
N GLY A 65 5.50 4.98 -9.35
CA GLY A 65 4.50 4.25 -8.58
C GLY A 65 4.94 3.88 -7.17
N VAL A 66 6.20 3.44 -7.00
CA VAL A 66 6.79 3.20 -5.66
C VAL A 66 6.79 4.47 -4.82
N LEU A 67 7.18 5.61 -5.39
CA LEU A 67 7.21 6.89 -4.70
C LEU A 67 5.79 7.35 -4.30
N GLU A 68 4.82 7.22 -5.20
CA GLU A 68 3.42 7.56 -4.94
C GLU A 68 2.84 6.71 -3.82
N ILE A 69 3.01 5.39 -3.89
CA ILE A 69 2.54 4.46 -2.85
C ILE A 69 3.24 4.71 -1.51
N PHE A 70 4.53 5.06 -1.53
CA PHE A 70 5.24 5.43 -0.31
C PHE A 70 4.66 6.69 0.34
N ILE A 71 4.44 7.76 -0.45
CA ILE A 71 3.86 9.02 0.05
C ILE A 71 2.45 8.77 0.59
N LEU A 72 1.61 8.06 -0.16
CA LEU A 72 0.25 7.72 0.27
C LEU A 72 0.26 6.88 1.54
N GLY A 73 1.07 5.82 1.60
CA GLY A 73 1.20 4.97 2.78
C GLY A 73 1.67 5.77 4.01
N TRP A 74 2.59 6.72 3.83
CA TRP A 74 3.02 7.61 4.91
C TRP A 74 1.89 8.48 5.43
N LEU A 75 1.13 9.11 4.53
CA LEU A 75 0.00 9.97 4.86
C LEU A 75 -1.11 9.18 5.57
N PHE A 76 -1.51 8.03 5.04
CA PHE A 76 -2.51 7.17 5.67
C PHE A 76 -2.06 6.73 7.07
N GLY A 77 -0.79 6.36 7.23
CA GLY A 77 -0.26 5.98 8.53
C GLY A 77 -0.29 7.16 9.51
N ALA A 78 0.14 8.34 9.07
CA ALA A 78 0.09 9.55 9.90
C ALA A 78 -1.35 9.86 10.35
N ILE A 79 -2.32 9.78 9.45
CA ILE A 79 -3.75 10.00 9.73
C ILE A 79 -4.26 9.01 10.77
N ILE A 80 -4.01 7.71 10.58
CA ILE A 80 -4.42 6.65 11.52
C ILE A 80 -3.81 6.90 12.91
N ALA A 81 -2.52 7.23 12.98
CA ALA A 81 -1.85 7.49 14.24
C ALA A 81 -2.43 8.71 14.97
N VAL A 82 -2.80 9.77 14.25
CA VAL A 82 -3.46 10.95 14.83
C VAL A 82 -4.82 10.58 15.40
N PHE A 83 -5.69 9.92 14.63
CA PHE A 83 -7.02 9.52 15.11
C PHE A 83 -6.96 8.56 16.29
N TYR A 84 -6.02 7.60 16.28
CA TYR A 84 -5.79 6.71 17.40
C TYR A 84 -5.42 7.48 18.68
N ASN A 85 -4.54 8.47 18.57
CA ASN A 85 -4.10 9.26 19.70
C ASN A 85 -5.21 10.17 20.25
N VAL A 86 -6.11 10.69 19.40
CA VAL A 86 -7.28 11.46 19.84
C VAL A 86 -8.23 10.58 20.64
N GLY A 87 -8.60 9.40 20.12
CA GLY A 87 -9.49 8.48 20.84
C GLY A 87 -8.92 8.02 22.19
N VAL A 88 -7.61 7.76 22.26
CA VAL A 88 -6.93 7.44 23.54
C VAL A 88 -6.94 8.61 24.51
N LYS A 89 -6.91 9.86 24.03
CA LYS A 89 -6.99 11.05 24.89
C LYS A 89 -8.38 11.16 25.51
N GLU A 90 -9.44 11.01 24.73
CA GLU A 90 -10.83 11.07 25.24
C GLU A 90 -11.11 10.02 26.32
N THR A 91 -10.58 8.79 26.17
CA THR A 91 -10.74 7.75 27.19
C THR A 91 -10.03 8.08 28.51
N LYS A 92 -9.01 8.94 28.52
CA LYS A 92 -8.33 9.36 29.76
C LYS A 92 -9.06 10.48 30.50
N GLU A 93 -9.92 11.22 29.81
CA GLU A 93 -10.65 12.38 30.36
C GLU A 93 -12.09 12.03 30.82
N SER A 94 -12.53 10.79 30.57
CA SER A 94 -13.75 10.16 31.10
C SER A 94 -13.49 9.38 32.39
#